data_AF-A0A529QMY4-F1
#
_entry.id   AF-A0A529QMY4-F1
#
_cell.length_a   1.000
_cell.length_b   1.000
_cell.length_c   1.000
_cell.angle_alpha   90.00
_cell.angle_beta   90.00
_cell.angle_gamma   90.00
#
_symmetry.space_group_name_H-M   'P 1'
#
loop_
_entity.id
_entity.type
_entity.pdbx_description
1 polymer ?
#
loop_
_entity_poly.entity_id
_entity_poly.type
_entity_poly.pdbx_seq_one_letter_code
_entity_poly.pdbx_strand_id
1 'polypeptide(L)'
;MTGSNIIDLNPEMLAAAAESKAWPFEEAKKIIARYKGKDFPETVLFETGYGPSGLPHIGTFGEVARTTMVRHAFRVLTQDKVQTKLLCFSDDMDGMRKIPDNVPDRAALEPYLHMPLTSVPNPFGG
;
A
#
# COMPACT_ATOMS: atom_id res chain seq x y z
N MET A 1 -9.79 12.86 11.35
CA MET A 1 -9.44 13.88 10.34
C MET A 1 -9.81 13.34 8.97
N THR A 2 -11.01 13.65 8.49
CA THR A 2 -11.47 13.33 7.13
C THR A 2 -10.90 14.37 6.18
N GLY A 3 -9.64 14.19 5.76
CA GLY A 3 -9.12 14.92 4.61
C GLY A 3 -10.01 14.60 3.41
N SER A 4 -10.58 15.63 2.79
CA SER A 4 -11.47 15.48 1.64
C SER A 4 -10.67 14.82 0.50
N ASN A 5 -10.92 13.53 0.26
CA ASN A 5 -10.35 12.72 -0.83
C ASN A 5 -10.98 13.09 -2.19
N ILE A 6 -11.13 14.38 -2.46
CA ILE A 6 -11.74 14.89 -3.68
C ILE A 6 -10.70 14.77 -4.79
N ILE A 7 -11.01 13.97 -5.79
CA ILE A 7 -10.23 13.87 -7.02
C ILE A 7 -10.70 14.98 -7.96
N ASP A 8 -9.76 15.71 -8.55
CA ASP A 8 -10.10 16.63 -9.63
C ASP A 8 -10.44 15.83 -10.90
N LEU A 9 -11.71 15.91 -11.30
CA LEU A 9 -12.27 15.20 -12.44
C LEU A 9 -12.63 16.15 -13.59
N ASN A 10 -11.95 17.30 -13.68
CA ASN A 10 -12.16 18.20 -14.80
C ASN A 10 -11.83 17.50 -16.14
N PRO A 11 -12.45 17.92 -17.27
CA PRO A 11 -12.30 17.23 -18.55
C PRO A 11 -10.85 17.17 -19.07
N GLU A 12 -10.04 18.19 -18.79
CA GLU A 12 -8.63 18.25 -19.19
C GLU A 12 -7.81 17.18 -18.46
N MET A 13 -8.00 17.06 -17.15
CA MET A 13 -7.35 16.04 -16.31
C MET A 13 -7.77 14.62 -16.72
N LEU A 14 -9.05 14.42 -17.07
CA LEU A 14 -9.53 13.12 -17.55
C LEU A 14 -8.95 12.74 -18.91
N ALA A 15 -8.84 13.70 -19.84
CA ALA A 15 -8.21 13.48 -21.13
C ALA A 15 -6.71 13.15 -20.96
N ALA A 16 -6.00 13.92 -20.15
CA ALA A 16 -4.61 13.67 -19.82
C ALA A 16 -4.40 12.29 -19.16
N ALA A 17 -5.28 11.90 -18.23
CA ALA A 17 -5.25 10.59 -17.59
C ALA A 17 -5.44 9.42 -18.58
N ALA A 18 -6.35 9.56 -19.54
CA ALA A 18 -6.61 8.54 -20.55
C ALA A 18 -5.40 8.28 -21.46
N GLU A 19 -4.67 9.34 -21.83
CA GLU A 19 -3.49 9.25 -22.70
C GLU A 19 -2.18 9.05 -21.95
N SER A 20 -2.17 9.26 -20.63
CA SER A 20 -0.96 9.19 -19.79
C SER A 20 -0.27 7.84 -19.92
N LYS A 21 1.03 7.91 -20.21
CA LYS A 21 1.98 6.78 -20.22
C LYS A 21 2.67 6.57 -18.87
N ALA A 22 2.29 7.36 -17.84
CA ALA A 22 2.81 7.15 -16.51
C ALA A 22 2.39 5.76 -16.02
N TRP A 23 3.33 5.02 -15.42
CA TRP A 23 3.12 3.62 -15.04
C TRP A 23 1.86 3.36 -14.19
N PRO A 24 1.37 4.26 -13.29
CA PRO A 24 0.16 3.97 -12.52
C PRO A 24 -1.09 3.93 -13.40
N PHE A 25 -1.15 4.76 -14.45
CA PHE A 25 -2.26 4.79 -15.40
C PHE A 25 -2.24 3.57 -16.31
N GLU A 26 -1.06 3.11 -16.72
CA GLU A 26 -0.92 1.86 -17.48
C GLU A 26 -1.40 0.65 -16.67
N GLU A 27 -1.01 0.54 -15.39
CA GLU A 27 -1.52 -0.54 -14.51
C GLU A 27 -3.03 -0.41 -14.26
N ALA A 28 -3.54 0.80 -14.04
CA ALA A 28 -4.98 1.04 -13.87
C ALA A 28 -5.79 0.67 -15.13
N LYS A 29 -5.30 0.98 -16.33
CA LYS A 29 -5.91 0.57 -17.60
C LYS A 29 -6.00 -0.95 -17.73
N LYS A 30 -4.95 -1.69 -17.31
CA LYS A 30 -4.98 -3.16 -17.27
C LYS A 30 -6.05 -3.70 -16.33
N ILE A 31 -6.25 -3.08 -15.18
CA ILE A 31 -7.34 -3.45 -14.25
C ILE A 31 -8.69 -3.23 -14.92
N ILE A 32 -8.95 -2.05 -15.49
CA ILE A 32 -10.20 -1.73 -16.19
C ILE A 32 -10.46 -2.71 -17.35
N ALA A 33 -9.43 -3.05 -18.12
CA ALA A 33 -9.54 -3.98 -19.24
C ALA A 33 -10.03 -5.38 -18.81
N ARG A 34 -9.72 -5.83 -17.58
CA ARG A 34 -10.21 -7.13 -17.05
C ARG A 34 -11.73 -7.16 -16.86
N TYR A 35 -12.37 -6.00 -16.73
CA TYR A 35 -13.82 -5.85 -16.57
C TYR A 35 -14.51 -5.44 -17.88
N LYS A 36 -13.81 -5.38 -19.01
CA LYS A 36 -14.43 -5.02 -20.30
C LYS A 36 -15.56 -6.00 -20.66
N GLY A 37 -16.78 -5.48 -20.82
CA GLY A 37 -17.97 -6.28 -21.12
C GLY A 37 -18.64 -6.92 -19.89
N LYS A 38 -18.25 -6.53 -18.68
CA LYS A 38 -18.85 -6.93 -17.41
C LYS A 38 -19.00 -5.70 -16.50
N ASP A 39 -19.91 -5.75 -15.55
CA ASP A 39 -20.00 -4.72 -14.53
C ASP A 39 -18.85 -4.84 -13.53
N PHE A 40 -18.43 -3.72 -12.96
CA PHE A 40 -17.53 -3.72 -11.82
C PHE A 40 -18.23 -4.34 -10.59
N PRO A 41 -17.47 -4.98 -9.68
CA PRO A 41 -18.02 -5.33 -8.38
C PRO A 41 -18.43 -4.06 -7.62
N GLU A 42 -19.26 -4.23 -6.59
CA GLU A 42 -19.66 -3.13 -5.71
C GLU A 42 -18.44 -2.37 -5.17
N THR A 43 -17.36 -3.08 -4.82
CA THR A 43 -16.09 -2.48 -4.39
C THR A 43 -14.90 -3.21 -4.99
N VAL A 44 -13.97 -2.45 -5.57
CA VAL A 44 -12.66 -2.97 -6.00
C VAL A 44 -11.65 -2.83 -4.86
N LEU A 45 -11.10 -3.97 -4.42
CA LEU A 45 -10.09 -4.02 -3.36
C LEU A 45 -8.68 -3.84 -3.95
N PHE A 46 -7.96 -2.88 -3.41
CA PHE A 46 -6.53 -2.70 -3.59
C PHE A 46 -5.83 -3.14 -2.31
N GLU A 47 -4.70 -3.81 -2.45
CA GLU A 47 -3.99 -4.39 -1.32
C GLU A 47 -2.51 -4.04 -1.36
N THR A 48 -1.94 -3.78 -0.19
CA THR A 48 -0.51 -3.56 0.00
C THR A 48 -0.10 -4.11 1.36
N GLY A 49 1.11 -4.63 1.44
CA GLY A 49 1.68 -5.21 2.65
C GLY A 49 3.04 -4.60 2.92
N TYR A 50 3.43 -4.56 4.19
CA TYR A 50 4.80 -4.26 4.59
C TYR A 50 5.23 -5.15 5.76
N GLY A 51 6.51 -5.52 5.77
CA GLY A 51 7.11 -6.25 6.88
C GLY A 51 7.57 -5.28 7.98
N PRO A 52 7.06 -5.36 9.22
CA PRO A 52 7.45 -4.48 10.32
C PRO A 52 8.76 -4.91 11.01
N SER A 53 9.67 -5.57 10.28
CA SER A 53 10.89 -6.19 10.85
C SER A 53 12.03 -5.20 11.14
N GLY A 54 11.85 -3.93 10.81
CA GLY A 54 12.83 -2.87 11.03
C GLY A 54 12.19 -1.49 10.99
N LEU A 55 13.01 -0.46 11.20
CA LEU A 55 12.53 0.92 11.11
C LEU A 55 12.02 1.21 9.69
N PRO A 56 10.80 1.76 9.54
CA PRO A 56 10.28 2.13 8.24
C PRO A 56 11.24 3.07 7.50
N HIS A 57 11.53 2.74 6.25
CA HIS A 57 12.38 3.56 5.38
C HIS A 57 11.63 3.92 4.09
N ILE A 58 12.26 4.74 3.24
CA ILE A 58 11.64 5.21 1.99
C ILE A 58 11.16 4.07 1.08
N GLY A 59 11.86 2.92 1.08
CA GLY A 59 11.41 1.70 0.41
C GLY A 59 10.06 1.15 0.91
N THR A 60 9.88 0.98 2.23
CA THR A 60 8.62 0.55 2.86
C THR A 60 7.48 1.53 2.54
N PHE A 61 7.77 2.83 2.57
CA PHE A 61 6.82 3.85 2.10
C PHE A 61 6.48 3.65 0.62
N GLY A 62 7.49 3.37 -0.22
CA GLY A 62 7.32 3.09 -1.64
C GLY A 62 6.40 1.90 -1.93
N GLU A 63 6.43 0.85 -1.11
CA GLU A 63 5.52 -0.31 -1.22
C GLU A 63 4.06 0.10 -1.07
N VAL A 64 3.75 0.89 -0.05
CA VAL A 64 2.40 1.40 0.21
C VAL A 64 1.99 2.46 -0.81
N ALA A 65 2.92 3.34 -1.19
CA ALA A 65 2.67 4.45 -2.10
C ALA A 65 2.33 3.95 -3.51
N ARG A 66 2.99 2.91 -4.00
CA ARG A 66 2.75 2.37 -5.36
C ARG A 66 1.31 1.91 -5.54
N THR A 67 0.78 1.10 -4.62
CA THR A 67 -0.63 0.66 -4.68
C THR A 67 -1.58 1.86 -4.62
N THR A 68 -1.26 2.86 -3.78
CA THR A 68 -2.05 4.08 -3.67
C THR A 68 -2.08 4.89 -4.98
N MET A 69 -0.94 5.00 -5.69
CA MET A 69 -0.86 5.66 -6.98
C MET A 69 -1.70 4.97 -8.06
N VAL A 70 -1.66 3.64 -8.13
CA VAL A 70 -2.49 2.86 -9.08
C VAL A 70 -3.97 3.00 -8.73
N ARG A 71 -4.33 2.92 -7.44
CA ARG A 71 -5.71 3.14 -6.98
C ARG A 71 -6.21 4.53 -7.37
N HIS A 72 -5.39 5.57 -7.21
CA HIS A 72 -5.76 6.92 -7.62
C HIS A 72 -5.98 7.01 -9.13
N ALA A 73 -5.05 6.50 -9.94
CA ALA A 73 -5.19 6.47 -11.40
C ALA A 73 -6.45 5.69 -11.84
N PHE A 74 -6.76 4.57 -11.19
CA PHE A 74 -7.97 3.80 -11.42
C PHE A 74 -9.23 4.62 -11.11
N ARG A 75 -9.28 5.31 -9.96
CA ARG A 75 -10.39 6.20 -9.61
C ARG A 75 -10.55 7.32 -10.64
N VAL A 76 -9.47 7.98 -11.08
CA VAL A 76 -9.53 9.01 -12.12
C VAL A 76 -10.12 8.46 -13.43
N LEU A 77 -9.59 7.34 -13.93
CA LEU A 77 -10.04 6.72 -15.19
C LEU A 77 -11.49 6.21 -15.13
N THR A 78 -11.98 5.86 -13.94
CA THR A 78 -13.37 5.45 -13.69
C THR A 78 -14.28 6.60 -13.27
N GLN A 79 -13.77 7.84 -13.31
CA GLN A 79 -14.48 9.05 -12.86
C GLN A 79 -14.99 8.95 -11.42
N ASP A 80 -14.28 8.18 -10.59
CA ASP A 80 -14.58 7.88 -9.19
C ASP A 80 -15.96 7.23 -8.97
N LYS A 81 -16.55 6.63 -10.01
CA LYS A 81 -17.87 5.95 -9.95
C LYS A 81 -17.80 4.55 -9.37
N VAL A 82 -16.60 3.95 -9.34
CA VAL A 82 -16.37 2.61 -8.79
C VAL A 82 -15.81 2.75 -7.38
N GLN A 83 -16.53 2.23 -6.39
CA GLN A 83 -16.05 2.24 -5.01
C GLN A 83 -14.76 1.44 -4.90
N THR A 84 -13.79 1.97 -4.16
CA THR A 84 -12.52 1.30 -3.93
C THR A 84 -12.20 1.25 -2.44
N LYS A 85 -11.51 0.19 -2.02
CA LYS A 85 -10.96 0.04 -0.67
C LYS A 85 -9.47 -0.26 -0.77
N LEU A 86 -8.66 0.34 0.10
CA LEU A 86 -7.25 -0.03 0.27
C LEU A 86 -7.12 -0.83 1.56
N LEU A 87 -6.68 -2.08 1.45
CA LEU A 87 -6.25 -2.89 2.59
C LEU A 87 -4.73 -2.79 2.69
N CYS A 88 -4.26 -2.19 3.78
CA CYS A 88 -2.85 -2.19 4.13
C CYS A 88 -2.68 -3.18 5.29
N PHE A 89 -1.91 -4.24 5.09
CA PHE A 89 -1.61 -5.20 6.14
C PHE A 89 -0.15 -5.12 6.56
N SER A 90 0.10 -5.53 7.79
CA SER A 90 1.43 -5.65 8.36
C SER A 90 1.73 -7.13 8.50
N ASP A 91 2.86 -7.60 7.97
CA ASP A 91 3.31 -8.98 8.14
C ASP A 91 3.97 -9.17 9.51
N ASP A 92 3.25 -8.86 10.58
CA ASP A 92 3.76 -8.90 11.97
C ASP A 92 3.85 -10.33 12.54
N MET A 93 3.29 -11.31 11.82
CA MET A 93 3.41 -12.72 12.15
C MET A 93 4.68 -13.38 11.62
N ASP A 94 5.45 -12.69 10.76
CA ASP A 94 6.73 -13.18 10.27
C ASP A 94 7.75 -13.33 11.42
N GLY A 95 8.60 -14.35 11.34
CA GLY A 95 9.63 -14.58 12.34
C GLY A 95 10.75 -13.52 12.30
N MET A 96 11.20 -13.03 13.46
CA MET A 96 12.38 -12.16 13.56
C MET A 96 13.66 -12.91 13.14
N ARG A 97 14.14 -12.69 11.90
CA ARG A 97 15.27 -13.43 11.33
C ARG A 97 16.64 -12.87 11.72
N LYS A 98 16.70 -11.58 12.02
CA LYS A 98 17.93 -10.87 12.37
C LYS A 98 17.60 -9.78 13.38
N ILE A 99 18.51 -9.55 14.33
CA ILE A 99 18.47 -8.42 15.25
C ILE A 99 19.14 -7.22 14.56
N PRO A 100 18.46 -6.07 14.41
CA PRO A 100 19.06 -4.87 13.82
C PRO A 100 20.23 -4.32 14.65
N ASP A 101 21.22 -3.71 14.01
CA ASP A 101 22.44 -3.20 14.68
C ASP A 101 22.20 -1.88 15.42
N ASN A 102 21.08 -1.23 15.18
CA ASN A 102 20.69 0.05 15.75
C ASN A 102 19.79 -0.06 17.00
N VAL A 103 19.54 -1.28 17.51
CA VAL A 103 18.76 -1.46 18.74
C VAL A 103 19.64 -1.25 19.99
N PRO A 104 19.12 -0.67 21.07
CA PRO A 104 19.91 -0.36 22.28
C PRO A 104 20.50 -1.58 22.98
N ASP A 105 19.71 -2.66 23.12
CA ASP A 105 20.13 -3.90 23.76
C ASP A 105 19.82 -5.09 22.84
N ARG A 106 20.85 -5.60 22.17
CA ARG A 106 20.72 -6.74 21.27
C ARG A 106 20.55 -8.05 22.04
N ALA A 107 21.21 -8.20 23.18
CA ALA A 107 21.17 -9.42 23.98
C ALA A 107 19.76 -9.66 24.54
N ALA A 108 19.04 -8.59 24.89
CA ALA A 108 17.64 -8.67 25.29
C ALA A 108 16.71 -9.25 24.20
N LEU A 109 17.07 -9.15 22.92
CA LEU A 109 16.25 -9.62 21.80
C LEU A 109 16.64 -11.03 21.30
N GLU A 110 17.79 -11.57 21.70
CA GLU A 110 18.23 -12.92 21.30
C GLU A 110 17.20 -14.03 21.59
N PRO A 111 16.49 -14.05 22.74
CA PRO A 111 15.48 -15.07 23.02
C PRO A 111 14.28 -15.03 22.07
N TYR A 112 14.05 -13.91 21.39
CA TYR A 112 12.90 -13.68 20.52
C TYR A 112 13.20 -13.96 19.04
N LEU A 113 14.42 -14.41 18.70
CA LEU A 113 14.74 -14.83 17.35
C LEU A 113 13.77 -15.92 16.87
N HIS A 114 13.36 -15.82 15.61
CA HIS A 114 12.38 -16.68 14.95
C HIS A 114 10.96 -16.64 15.54
N MET A 115 10.70 -15.89 16.60
CA MET A 115 9.34 -15.61 17.08
C MET A 115 8.66 -14.58 16.16
N PRO A 116 7.31 -14.59 16.08
CA PRO A 116 6.55 -13.56 15.39
C PRO A 116 6.94 -12.15 15.85
N LEU A 117 7.07 -11.20 14.92
CA LEU A 117 7.41 -9.79 15.23
C LEU A 117 6.44 -9.17 16.25
N THR A 118 5.16 -9.56 16.22
CA THR A 118 4.13 -9.14 17.18
C THR A 118 4.42 -9.57 18.63
N SER A 119 5.25 -10.61 18.82
CA SER A 119 5.67 -11.12 20.13
C SER A 119 7.02 -10.59 20.61
N VAL A 120 7.74 -9.85 19.76
CA VAL A 120 9.04 -9.26 20.10
C VAL A 120 8.82 -7.96 20.90
N PRO A 121 9.45 -7.79 22.07
CA PRO A 121 9.29 -6.58 22.87
C PRO A 121 9.89 -5.36 22.16
N ASN A 122 9.34 -4.17 22.44
CA ASN A 122 9.88 -2.91 21.92
C ASN A 122 11.32 -2.68 22.44
N PRO A 123 12.34 -2.65 21.57
CA PRO A 123 13.73 -2.52 22.00
C PRO A 123 14.12 -1.11 22.44
N PHE A 124 13.30 -0.09 22.19
CA PHE A 124 13.61 1.31 22.51
C PHE A 124 12.98 1.79 23.84
N GLY A 125 12.32 0.89 24.57
CA GLY A 125 11.59 1.21 25.79
C GLY A 125 10.17 1.70 25.53
N GLY A 126 9.27 1.33 26.45
CA GLY A 126 7.85 1.66 26.49
C GLY A 126 7.27 1.33 27.86
#